data_AF-A0A443Q5W5-F1
#
_entry.id   AF-A0A443Q5W5-F1
#
_cell.length_a   1.000
_cell.length_b   1.000
_cell.length_c   1.000
_cell.angle_alpha   90.00
_cell.angle_beta   90.00
_cell.angle_gamma   90.00
#
_symmetry.space_group_name_H-M   'P 1'
#
loop_
_entity.id
_entity.type
_entity.pdbx_description
1 polymer ?
#
loop_
_entity_poly.entity_id
_entity_poly.type
_entity_poly.pdbx_seq_one_letter_code
_entity_poly.pdbx_strand_id
1 'polypeptide(L)' 'AYIDYARTKHPEKNFKLPFAMSNFTTEQLFFISAANNFDNQTIHYYLRVDSHSPNLVRVNIPMQNSEYFARAFNCK' A
#
# COMPACT_ATOMS: atom_id res chain seq x y z
N ALA A 1 5.98 -8.07 -5.70
CA ALA A 1 6.45 -6.74 -5.27
C ALA A 1 6.98 -6.75 -3.84
N TYR A 2 6.16 -6.96 -2.79
CA TYR A 2 6.64 -6.85 -1.40
C TYR A 2 7.78 -7.82 -1.05
N ILE A 3 7.68 -9.10 -1.42
CA ILE A 3 8.74 -10.10 -1.16
C ILE A 3 10.07 -9.69 -1.77
N ASP A 4 10.03 -9.10 -2.97
CA ASP A 4 11.23 -8.65 -3.66
C ASP A 4 11.83 -7.41 -2.99
N TYR A 5 10.98 -6.44 -2.62
CA TYR A 5 11.38 -5.30 -1.78
C TYR A 5 12.03 -5.76 -0.46
N ALA A 6 11.43 -6.75 0.22
CA ALA A 6 11.93 -7.28 1.48
C ALA A 6 13.28 -8.00 1.32
N ARG A 7 13.49 -8.69 0.18
CA ARG A 7 14.74 -9.38 -0.14
C ARG A 7 15.86 -8.41 -0.52
N THR A 8 15.52 -7.34 -1.23
CA THR A 8 16.47 -6.32 -1.72
C THR A 8 16.59 -5.13 -0.77
N LYS A 9 16.19 -5.31 0.51
CA LYS A 9 16.36 -4.27 1.52
C LYS A 9 17.85 -3.98 1.72
N HIS A 10 18.19 -2.74 1.42
CA HIS A 10 19.50 -2.14 1.59
C HIS A 10 19.47 -1.30 2.87
N PRO A 11 19.99 -1.78 4.03
CA PRO A 11 19.94 -1.02 5.28
C PRO A 11 20.56 0.37 5.17
N GLU A 12 21.58 0.52 4.32
CA GLU A 12 22.24 1.77 3.99
C GLU A 12 21.36 2.76 3.22
N LYS A 13 20.26 2.30 2.64
CA LYS A 13 19.26 3.11 1.91
C LYS A 13 17.96 3.27 2.68
N ASN A 14 17.93 2.96 3.96
CA ASN A 14 16.74 3.08 4.80
C ASN A 14 16.52 4.53 5.29
N PHE A 15 16.38 5.45 4.34
CA PHE A 15 16.18 6.87 4.62
C PHE A 15 14.72 7.16 4.96
N LYS A 16 14.51 8.07 5.93
CA LYS A 16 13.19 8.61 6.24
C LYS A 16 12.81 9.66 5.20
N LEU A 17 11.54 9.68 4.81
CA LEU A 17 11.00 10.77 4.00
C LEU A 17 10.88 12.06 4.83
N PRO A 18 10.92 13.25 4.21
CA PRO A 18 10.76 14.52 4.91
C PRO A 18 9.37 14.72 5.55
N PHE A 19 9.28 15.71 6.45
CA PHE A 19 8.04 16.21 7.05
C PHE A 19 7.21 15.12 7.75
N ALA A 20 5.87 15.15 7.59
CA ALA A 20 4.95 14.20 8.21
C ALA A 20 5.23 12.74 7.82
N MET A 21 5.85 12.51 6.66
CA MET A 21 6.17 11.17 6.19
C MET A 21 7.38 10.55 6.92
N SER A 22 8.13 11.33 7.71
CA SER A 22 9.24 10.85 8.55
C SER A 22 8.79 9.95 9.72
N ASN A 23 7.49 9.94 10.01
CA ASN A 23 6.87 9.11 11.06
C ASN A 23 6.64 7.66 10.63
N PHE A 24 6.77 7.35 9.35
CA PHE A 24 6.55 6.00 8.82
C PHE A 24 7.86 5.27 8.56
N THR A 25 7.85 3.95 8.77
CA THR A 25 8.97 3.08 8.37
C THR A 25 8.96 2.89 6.86
N THR A 26 10.08 2.46 6.27
CA THR A 26 10.14 2.15 4.83
C THR A 26 9.20 1.01 4.43
N GLU A 27 8.86 0.10 5.34
CA GLU A 27 7.85 -0.95 5.12
C GLU A 27 6.44 -0.37 5.06
N GLN A 28 6.10 0.53 5.98
CA GLN A 28 4.81 1.23 5.95
C GLN A 28 4.70 2.09 4.68
N LEU A 29 5.78 2.77 4.30
CA LEU A 29 5.84 3.57 3.08
C LEU A 29 5.68 2.75 1.80
N PHE A 30 6.14 1.49 1.78
CA PHE A 30 5.87 0.58 0.65
C PHE A 30 4.37 0.38 0.45
N PHE A 31 3.62 0.13 1.52
CA PHE A 31 2.17 -0.08 1.41
C PHE A 31 1.40 1.22 1.18
N ILE A 32 1.84 2.33 1.77
CA ILE A 32 1.28 3.67 1.51
C ILE A 32 1.45 4.03 0.02
N SER A 33 2.62 3.76 -0.58
CA SER A 33 2.83 4.05 -1.99
C SER A 33 1.94 3.19 -2.89
N ALA A 34 1.73 1.91 -2.55
CA ALA A 34 0.80 1.06 -3.26
C ALA A 34 -0.63 1.61 -3.24
N ALA A 35 -1.10 2.10 -2.09
CA ALA A 35 -2.42 2.71 -1.93
C ALA A 35 -2.55 4.03 -2.71
N ASN A 36 -1.52 4.87 -2.71
CA ASN A 36 -1.52 6.18 -3.38
C ASN A 36 -1.64 6.10 -4.92
N ASN A 37 -1.45 4.92 -5.53
CA ASN A 37 -1.70 4.73 -6.96
C ASN A 37 -3.20 4.68 -7.30
N PHE A 38 -4.06 4.59 -6.30
CA PHE A 38 -5.50 4.47 -6.44
C PHE A 38 -6.16 5.68 -5.77
N ASP A 39 -6.93 6.43 -6.55
CA ASP A 39 -7.80 7.44 -5.97
C ASP A 39 -9.01 6.78 -5.29
N ASN A 40 -9.67 7.54 -4.40
CA ASN A 40 -10.90 7.07 -3.75
C ASN A 40 -12.16 7.31 -4.60
N GLN A 41 -12.01 7.79 -5.84
CA GLN A 41 -13.16 8.15 -6.67
C GLN A 41 -13.59 6.94 -7.48
N THR A 42 -14.76 6.41 -7.14
CA THR A 42 -15.44 5.42 -7.99
C THR A 42 -16.57 6.11 -8.72
N ILE A 43 -16.47 6.22 -10.04
CA ILE A 43 -17.58 6.69 -10.88
C ILE A 43 -18.57 5.54 -11.01
N HIS A 44 -19.84 5.76 -10.65
CA HIS A 44 -20.89 4.72 -10.71
C HIS A 44 -21.01 4.01 -12.06
N TYR A 45 -20.67 4.71 -13.15
CA TYR A 45 -20.58 4.12 -14.48
C TYR A 45 -19.60 2.94 -14.54
N TYR A 46 -18.41 3.10 -13.95
CA TYR A 46 -17.37 2.06 -13.96
C TYR A 46 -17.78 0.80 -13.21
N LEU A 47 -18.68 0.90 -12.22
CA LEU A 47 -19.23 -0.30 -11.55
C LEU A 47 -19.96 -1.25 -12.51
N ARG A 48 -20.41 -0.77 -13.68
CA ARG A 48 -21.16 -1.57 -14.66
C ARG A 48 -20.34 -2.00 -15.87
N VAL A 49 -19.28 -1.24 -16.20
CA VAL A 49 -18.54 -1.42 -17.46
C VAL A 49 -17.08 -1.79 -17.26
N ASP A 50 -16.52 -1.51 -16.09
CA ASP A 50 -15.15 -1.91 -15.75
C ASP A 50 -15.21 -3.27 -15.05
N SER A 51 -14.45 -4.23 -15.59
CA SER A 51 -14.33 -5.56 -14.99
C SER A 51 -13.45 -5.57 -13.74
N HIS A 52 -12.65 -4.52 -13.53
CA HIS A 52 -11.86 -4.37 -12.32
C HIS A 52 -12.75 -3.99 -11.14
N SER A 53 -12.37 -4.47 -9.96
CA SER A 53 -13.00 -4.01 -8.71
C SER A 53 -12.80 -2.50 -8.52
N PRO A 54 -13.69 -1.82 -7.77
CA PRO A 54 -13.49 -0.41 -7.42
C PRO A 54 -12.13 -0.16 -6.77
N ASN A 55 -11.52 0.99 -7.01
CA ASN A 55 -10.19 1.34 -6.51
C ASN A 55 -10.04 1.13 -4.99
N LEU A 56 -11.04 1.53 -4.20
CA LEU A 56 -11.06 1.29 -2.75
C LEU A 56 -10.96 -0.20 -2.39
N VAL A 57 -11.67 -1.05 -3.14
CA VAL A 57 -11.65 -2.51 -2.96
C VAL A 57 -10.30 -3.08 -3.40
N ARG A 58 -9.72 -2.56 -4.48
CA ARG A 58 -8.39 -2.97 -4.99
C ARG A 58 -7.26 -2.64 -4.02
N VAL A 59 -7.41 -1.63 -3.18
CA VAL A 59 -6.46 -1.33 -2.10
C VAL A 59 -6.77 -2.18 -0.88
N ASN A 60 -7.98 -2.09 -0.34
CA ASN A 60 -8.27 -2.61 1.00
C ASN A 60 -8.29 -4.15 1.05
N ILE A 61 -8.83 -4.84 0.05
CA ILE A 61 -8.94 -6.30 0.09
C ILE A 61 -7.56 -6.97 0.03
N PRO A 62 -6.63 -6.61 -0.87
CA PRO A 62 -5.27 -7.15 -0.82
C PRO A 62 -4.53 -6.85 0.48
N MET A 63 -4.74 -5.68 1.10
CA MET A 63 -4.12 -5.35 2.39
C MET A 63 -4.68 -6.21 3.53
N GLN A 64 -5.99 -6.44 3.57
CA GLN A 64 -6.62 -7.33 4.55
C GLN A 64 -6.12 -8.78 4.43
N ASN A 65 -5.81 -9.22 3.22
CA ASN A 65 -5.27 -10.57 2.95
C ASN A 65 -3.74 -10.66 3.10
N SER A 66 -3.07 -9.61 3.57
CA SER A 66 -1.60 -9.56 3.65
C SER A 66 -1.09 -9.55 5.09
N GLU A 67 -0.53 -10.67 5.53
CA GLU A 67 0.17 -10.75 6.83
C GLU A 67 1.38 -9.81 6.92
N TYR A 68 1.97 -9.44 5.78
CA TYR A 68 3.06 -8.47 5.73
C TYR A 68 2.56 -7.05 6.03
N PHE A 69 1.40 -6.69 5.50
CA PHE A 69 0.75 -5.42 5.81
C PHE A 69 0.35 -5.38 7.29
N ALA A 70 -0.30 -6.44 7.78
CA ALA A 70 -0.71 -6.54 9.17
C ALA A 70 0.47 -6.34 10.14
N ARG A 71 1.62 -6.96 9.85
CA ARG A 71 2.86 -6.76 10.64
C ARG A 71 3.43 -5.34 10.52
N ALA A 72 3.49 -4.77 9.31
CA ALA A 72 4.05 -3.44 9.11
C ALA A 72 3.27 -2.33 9.85
N PHE A 73 1.96 -2.50 10.04
CA PHE A 73 1.10 -1.55 10.75
C PHE A 73 0.68 -2.00 12.15
N ASN A 74 1.19 -3.14 12.64
CA ASN A 74 0.77 -3.74 13.91
C ASN A 74 -0.76 -3.84 14.05
N CYS A 75 -1.43 -4.33 13.00
CA CYS A 75 -2.87 -4.60 13.04
C CYS A 75 -3.19 -5.67 14.09
N LYS A 76 -4.34 -5.54 14.76
CA LYS A 76 -4.85 -6.46 15.78
C LYS A 76 -5.94 -7.35 15.23
#